data_AF-A0A2G8LG20-F1
#
_entry.id   AF-A0A2G8LG20-F1
#
_cell.length_a   1.000
_cell.length_b   1.000
_cell.length_c   1.000
_cell.angle_alpha   90.00
_cell.angle_beta   90.00
_cell.angle_gamma   90.00
#
_symmetry.space_group_name_H-M   'P 1'
#
loop_
_entity.id
_entity.type
_entity.pdbx_description
1 polymer ?
#
loop_
_entity_poly.entity_id
_entity_poly.type
_entity_poly.pdbx_seq_one_letter_code
_entity_poly.pdbx_strand_id
1 'polypeptide(L)'
;MKKYTIPDKYSRNSNFNFLAFQRECISVHVGQAGVQIGNGCWELYCLEHGIQADGNMPPEKAAGSGDDSFSTFFNETSAGKHVPRAIFVDLEPTVVDEIRSGAYRQLFHPEQLITGKEDAANNYARGHYTVGRELIDQVLDRIGNFQINVPGPGIPHLP
;
A
#
# COMPACT_ATOMS: atom_id res chain seq x y z
N MET A 1 38.06 0.64 27.89
CA MET A 1 36.89 1.01 27.07
C MET A 1 36.89 2.51 26.86
N LYS A 2 37.14 2.99 25.64
CA LYS A 2 37.06 4.42 25.34
C LYS A 2 35.58 4.81 25.23
N LYS A 3 35.11 5.73 26.09
CA LYS A 3 33.82 6.39 25.89
C LYS A 3 33.95 7.22 24.60
N TYR A 4 33.19 6.87 23.58
CA TYR A 4 33.07 7.70 22.38
C TYR A 4 32.24 8.93 22.75
N THR A 5 32.90 10.08 22.85
CA THR A 5 32.23 11.38 22.97
C THR A 5 31.90 11.88 21.56
N ILE A 6 30.62 12.14 21.30
CA ILE A 6 30.15 12.71 20.03
C ILE A 6 30.65 14.16 19.95
N PRO A 7 31.37 14.58 18.89
CA PRO A 7 31.87 15.95 18.76
C PRO A 7 30.71 16.95 18.58
N ASP A 8 30.82 18.10 19.26
CA ASP A 8 29.82 19.19 19.39
C ASP A 8 29.31 19.82 18.08
N LYS A 9 29.77 19.36 16.92
CA LYS A 9 29.30 19.82 15.60
C LYS A 9 27.91 19.32 15.21
N TYR A 10 27.26 18.51 16.05
CA TYR A 10 25.85 18.11 15.93
C TYR A 10 24.94 18.85 16.91
N SER A 11 25.46 19.84 17.65
CA SER A 11 24.66 20.65 18.57
C SER A 11 24.03 21.83 17.82
N ARG A 12 22.70 21.78 17.73
CA ARG A 12 21.78 22.91 17.45
C ARG A 12 21.99 23.64 16.12
N ASN A 13 21.45 23.06 15.05
CA ASN A 13 20.82 23.84 13.99
C ASN A 13 19.38 23.34 13.81
N SER A 14 18.42 24.19 14.19
CA SER A 14 16.97 23.93 14.22
C SER A 14 16.30 23.84 12.84
N ASN A 15 17.03 23.50 11.79
CA ASN A 15 16.51 23.42 10.40
C ASN A 15 17.01 22.20 9.61
N PHE A 16 17.66 21.23 10.25
CA PHE A 16 17.86 19.92 9.61
C PHE A 16 16.72 19.01 10.03
N ASN A 17 15.67 18.96 9.21
CA ASN A 17 14.75 17.83 9.20
C ASN A 17 15.63 16.59 9.01
N PHE A 18 15.79 15.80 10.07
CA PHE A 18 16.13 14.40 9.92
C PHE A 18 15.05 13.86 9.00
N LEU A 19 15.37 13.66 7.72
CA LEU A 19 14.48 13.04 6.76
C LEU A 19 14.18 11.66 7.33
N ALA A 20 13.11 11.55 8.12
CA ALA A 20 12.51 10.29 8.43
C ALA A 20 12.13 9.72 7.06
N PHE A 21 12.92 8.77 6.58
CA PHE A 21 12.52 8.00 5.40
C PHE A 21 11.20 7.35 5.76
N GLN A 22 10.10 7.92 5.25
CA GLN A 22 8.78 7.32 5.37
C GLN A 22 8.87 5.94 4.74
N ARG A 23 8.75 4.90 5.58
CA ARG A 23 8.84 3.52 5.14
C ARG A 23 7.47 3.14 4.62
N GLU A 24 7.34 3.00 3.31
CA GLU A 24 6.10 2.56 2.70
C GLU A 24 6.02 1.04 2.66
N CYS A 25 4.82 0.49 2.81
CA CYS A 25 4.55 -0.94 2.73
C CYS A 25 3.48 -1.20 1.67
N ILE A 26 3.75 -2.16 0.77
CA ILE A 26 2.78 -2.65 -0.21
C ILE A 26 2.26 -4.00 0.27
N SER A 27 0.94 -4.12 0.43
CA SER A 27 0.28 -5.39 0.77
C SER A 27 -0.16 -6.10 -0.50
N VAL A 28 0.21 -7.37 -0.68
CA VAL A 28 -0.23 -8.18 -1.81
C VAL A 28 -1.04 -9.36 -1.29
N HIS A 29 -2.30 -9.43 -1.71
CA HIS A 29 -3.28 -10.42 -1.30
C HIS A 29 -3.55 -11.36 -2.46
N VAL A 30 -3.14 -12.63 -2.34
CA VAL A 30 -3.15 -13.59 -3.46
C VAL A 30 -4.08 -14.77 -3.18
N GLY A 31 -4.96 -15.04 -4.14
CA GLY A 31 -5.97 -16.10 -4.10
C GLY A 31 -7.07 -15.86 -3.08
N GLN A 32 -8.12 -16.67 -3.15
CA GLN A 32 -9.33 -16.54 -2.34
C GLN A 32 -9.09 -16.25 -0.86
N ALA A 33 -8.25 -17.04 -0.19
CA ALA A 33 -7.98 -16.83 1.24
C ALA A 33 -7.28 -15.48 1.50
N GLY A 34 -6.27 -15.13 0.70
CA GLY A 34 -5.56 -13.86 0.83
C GLY A 34 -6.47 -12.68 0.56
N VAL A 35 -7.29 -12.75 -0.49
CA VAL A 35 -8.22 -11.68 -0.86
C VAL A 35 -9.26 -11.42 0.22
N GLN A 36 -9.90 -12.48 0.75
CA GLN A 36 -10.91 -12.32 1.80
C GLN A 36 -10.32 -11.80 3.12
N ILE A 37 -9.16 -12.32 3.53
CA ILE A 37 -8.45 -11.82 4.71
C ILE A 37 -8.06 -10.35 4.51
N GLY A 38 -7.48 -10.02 3.35
CA GLY A 38 -7.08 -8.67 3.01
C GLY A 38 -8.24 -7.68 3.06
N ASN A 39 -9.41 -8.05 2.52
CA ASN A 39 -10.60 -7.20 2.55
C ASN A 39 -11.02 -6.88 4.00
N GLY A 40 -11.08 -7.89 4.87
CA GLY A 40 -11.38 -7.68 6.29
C GLY A 40 -10.30 -6.87 7.04
N CYS A 41 -9.02 -7.09 6.73
CA CYS A 41 -7.92 -6.30 7.29
C CYS A 41 -8.03 -4.81 6.92
N TRP A 42 -8.34 -4.50 5.65
CA TRP A 42 -8.44 -3.12 5.20
C TRP A 42 -9.69 -2.41 5.72
N GLU A 43 -10.80 -3.13 5.93
CA GLU A 43 -11.95 -2.61 6.67
C GLU A 43 -11.53 -2.18 8.08
N LEU A 44 -10.80 -3.03 8.80
CA LEU A 44 -10.31 -2.71 10.14
C LEU A 44 -9.34 -1.53 10.15
N TYR A 45 -8.36 -1.49 9.23
CA TYR A 45 -7.44 -0.34 9.11
C TYR A 45 -8.18 0.97 8.86
N CYS A 46 -9.22 0.96 8.02
CA CYS A 46 -10.04 2.14 7.80
C CYS A 46 -10.75 2.58 9.09
N LEU A 47 -11.31 1.64 9.85
CA LEU A 47 -11.97 1.93 11.13
C LEU A 47 -10.99 2.51 12.17
N GLU A 48 -9.81 1.90 12.32
CA GLU A 48 -8.76 2.32 13.26
C GLU A 48 -8.27 3.74 12.96
N HIS A 49 -8.09 4.07 11.68
CA HIS A 49 -7.61 5.39 11.24
C HIS A 49 -8.74 6.40 10.96
N GLY A 50 -10.02 6.00 11.08
CA GLY A 50 -11.15 6.87 10.80
C GLY A 50 -11.31 7.27 9.33
N ILE A 51 -10.81 6.42 8.42
CA ILE A 51 -10.98 6.55 6.97
C ILE A 51 -12.33 5.92 6.60
N GLN A 52 -13.14 6.66 5.84
CA GLN A 52 -14.44 6.18 5.38
C GLN A 52 -14.27 5.18 4.22
N ALA A 53 -15.33 4.44 3.90
CA ALA A 53 -15.29 3.41 2.86
C ALA A 53 -15.01 3.95 1.44
N ASP A 54 -15.12 5.26 1.24
CA ASP A 54 -14.76 5.97 0.01
C ASP A 54 -13.32 6.54 0.02
N GLY A 55 -12.58 6.35 1.12
CA GLY A 55 -11.23 6.84 1.36
C GLY A 55 -11.15 8.25 1.95
N ASN A 56 -12.27 8.91 2.24
CA ASN A 56 -12.25 10.26 2.82
C ASN A 56 -12.10 10.21 4.34
N MET A 57 -11.37 11.17 4.91
CA MET A 57 -11.27 11.35 6.36
C MET A 57 -12.09 12.57 6.81
N PRO A 58 -12.92 12.46 7.87
CA PRO A 58 -13.64 13.61 8.41
C PRO A 58 -12.69 14.72 8.87
N PRO A 59 -13.04 16.00 8.65
CA PRO A 59 -12.16 17.14 8.97
C PRO A 59 -11.80 17.25 10.46
N GLU A 60 -12.65 16.75 11.35
CA GLU A 60 -12.39 16.71 12.80
C GLU A 60 -11.25 15.76 13.19
N LYS A 61 -10.99 14.71 12.40
CA LYS A 61 -9.87 13.78 12.60
C LYS A 61 -8.61 14.20 11.85
N ALA A 62 -8.76 14.81 10.67
CA ALA A 62 -7.64 15.29 9.84
C ALA A 62 -6.79 16.37 10.54
N ALA A 63 -7.39 17.19 11.42
CA ALA A 63 -6.70 18.26 12.13
C ALA A 63 -6.04 17.82 13.46
N GLY A 64 -6.26 16.58 13.92
CA GLY A 64 -5.93 16.12 15.27
C GLY A 64 -4.92 14.99 15.39
N SER A 65 -4.67 14.21 14.33
CA SER A 65 -3.69 13.12 14.36
C SER A 65 -2.33 13.62 13.86
N GLY A 66 -1.47 14.08 14.78
CA GLY A 66 -0.05 14.32 14.50
C GLY A 66 0.77 13.04 14.28
N ASP A 67 0.11 11.92 13.97
CA ASP A 67 0.72 10.63 13.68
C ASP A 67 0.37 10.22 12.24
N ASP A 68 1.24 10.62 11.31
CA ASP A 68 1.19 10.22 9.90
C ASP A 68 1.55 8.73 9.71
N SER A 69 1.49 7.88 10.75
CA SER A 69 1.87 6.47 10.68
C SER A 69 1.09 5.68 9.60
N PHE A 70 -0.16 6.08 9.32
CA PHE A 70 -0.99 5.48 8.26
C PHE A 70 -0.47 5.77 6.85
N SER A 71 0.33 6.82 6.64
CA SER A 71 0.97 7.12 5.35
C SER A 71 1.93 6.00 4.87
N THR A 72 2.34 5.12 5.79
CA THR A 72 3.04 3.86 5.50
C THR A 72 2.21 2.94 4.58
N PHE A 73 0.89 2.90 4.78
CA PHE A 73 -0.02 1.94 4.16
C PHE A 73 -0.98 2.58 3.14
N PHE A 74 -1.17 3.90 3.18
CA PHE A 74 -2.05 4.63 2.26
C PHE A 74 -1.24 5.60 1.38
N ASN A 75 -1.72 5.79 0.15
CA ASN A 75 -1.41 6.95 -0.68
C ASN A 75 -2.49 8.01 -0.44
N GLU A 76 -2.09 9.29 -0.39
CA GLU A 76 -3.04 10.39 -0.42
C GLU A 76 -3.09 10.98 -1.84
N THR A 77 -4.29 11.11 -2.37
CA THR A 77 -4.52 11.82 -3.63
C THR A 77 -4.56 13.34 -3.39
N SER A 78 -4.41 14.14 -4.45
CA SER A 78 -4.55 15.60 -4.36
C SER A 78 -5.93 16.08 -3.86
N ALA A 79 -6.95 15.21 -3.89
CA ALA A 79 -8.29 15.48 -3.38
C ALA A 79 -8.47 15.10 -1.89
N GLY A 80 -7.41 14.69 -1.18
CA GLY A 80 -7.45 14.27 0.22
C GLY A 80 -7.99 12.85 0.45
N LYS A 81 -8.22 12.09 -0.63
CA LYS A 81 -8.63 10.69 -0.55
C LYS A 81 -7.45 9.79 -0.24
N HIS A 82 -7.62 8.88 0.72
CA HIS A 82 -6.68 7.87 1.13
C HIS A 82 -6.96 6.56 0.40
N VAL A 83 -5.99 6.11 -0.40
CA VAL A 83 -6.07 4.89 -1.21
C VAL A 83 -5.05 3.87 -0.69
N PRO A 84 -5.45 2.66 -0.30
CA PRO A 84 -4.54 1.61 0.16
C PRO A 84 -3.40 1.34 -0.82
N ARG A 85 -2.20 1.10 -0.28
CA ARG A 85 -1.06 0.49 -0.99
C ARG A 85 -1.25 -1.02 -1.00
N ALA A 86 -2.30 -1.47 -1.69
CA ALA A 86 -2.71 -2.86 -1.75
C ALA A 86 -2.87 -3.33 -3.19
N ILE A 87 -2.62 -4.62 -3.42
CA ILE A 87 -2.97 -5.32 -4.65
C ILE A 87 -3.69 -6.61 -4.26
N PHE A 88 -4.82 -6.87 -4.90
CA PHE A 88 -5.59 -8.10 -4.78
C PHE A 88 -5.50 -8.85 -6.10
N VAL A 89 -5.11 -10.11 -6.02
CA VAL A 89 -4.90 -10.95 -7.20
C VAL A 89 -5.61 -12.27 -6.98
N ASP A 90 -6.45 -12.65 -7.92
CA ASP A 90 -6.95 -14.02 -8.02
C ASP A 90 -6.96 -14.48 -9.48
N LEU A 91 -6.85 -15.78 -9.72
CA LEU A 91 -6.89 -16.34 -11.06
C LEU A 91 -8.33 -16.43 -11.59
N GLU A 92 -9.32 -16.29 -10.71
CA GLU A 92 -10.75 -16.23 -11.03
C GLU A 92 -11.41 -14.99 -10.39
N PRO A 93 -12.55 -14.51 -10.91
CA PRO A 93 -13.05 -13.19 -10.53
C PRO A 93 -13.85 -13.11 -9.22
N THR A 94 -14.41 -14.22 -8.71
CA THR A 94 -15.49 -14.25 -7.71
C THR A 94 -15.17 -13.39 -6.48
N VAL A 95 -14.08 -13.69 -5.79
CA VAL A 95 -13.74 -13.04 -4.51
C VAL A 95 -13.23 -11.60 -4.68
N VAL A 96 -12.68 -11.26 -5.84
CA VAL A 96 -12.27 -9.88 -6.14
C VAL A 96 -13.48 -9.04 -6.57
N ASP A 97 -14.45 -9.64 -7.26
CA ASP A 97 -15.71 -8.99 -7.64
C ASP A 97 -16.59 -8.66 -6.41
N GLU A 98 -16.49 -9.44 -5.34
CA GLU A 98 -17.06 -9.08 -4.03
C GLU A 98 -16.50 -7.76 -3.50
N ILE A 99 -15.20 -7.49 -3.67
CA ILE A 99 -14.60 -6.20 -3.30
C ILE A 99 -15.11 -5.09 -4.22
N ARG A 100 -15.19 -5.34 -5.54
CA ARG A 100 -15.66 -4.36 -6.53
C ARG A 100 -17.12 -3.95 -6.34
N SER A 101 -17.92 -4.80 -5.71
CA SER A 101 -19.35 -4.56 -5.45
C SER A 101 -19.65 -4.26 -3.98
N GLY A 102 -18.69 -4.49 -3.08
CA GLY A 102 -18.83 -4.36 -1.64
C GLY A 102 -18.87 -2.93 -1.10
N ALA A 103 -18.96 -2.82 0.22
CA ALA A 103 -19.03 -1.53 0.93
C ALA A 103 -17.81 -0.62 0.62
N TYR A 104 -16.62 -1.22 0.54
CA TYR A 104 -15.35 -0.54 0.28
C TYR A 104 -14.97 -0.49 -1.20
N ARG A 105 -15.92 -0.70 -2.13
CA ARG A 105 -15.67 -0.68 -3.58
C ARG A 105 -15.03 0.60 -4.12
N GLN A 106 -15.16 1.70 -3.39
CA GLN A 106 -14.57 2.98 -3.76
C GLN A 106 -13.19 3.20 -3.14
N LEU A 107 -12.79 2.41 -2.14
CA LEU A 107 -11.53 2.58 -1.43
C LEU A 107 -10.32 2.27 -2.34
N PHE A 108 -10.40 1.17 -3.08
CA PHE A 108 -9.31 0.68 -3.93
C PHE A 108 -9.38 1.27 -5.34
N HIS A 109 -8.22 1.48 -5.95
CA HIS A 109 -8.17 1.79 -7.37
C HIS A 109 -8.49 0.52 -8.19
N PRO A 110 -9.31 0.58 -9.26
CA PRO A 110 -9.68 -0.63 -10.02
C PRO A 110 -8.47 -1.42 -10.54
N GLU A 111 -7.36 -0.76 -10.84
CA GLU A 111 -6.12 -1.42 -11.28
C GLU A 111 -5.40 -2.23 -10.19
N GLN A 112 -5.78 -2.04 -8.91
CA GLN A 112 -5.29 -2.84 -7.78
C GLN A 112 -6.01 -4.19 -7.67
N LEU A 113 -7.10 -4.38 -8.41
CA LEU A 113 -7.97 -5.55 -8.33
C LEU A 113 -7.78 -6.38 -9.61
N ILE A 114 -6.87 -7.36 -9.58
CA ILE A 114 -6.46 -8.15 -10.74
C ILE A 114 -7.14 -9.52 -10.71
N THR A 115 -7.79 -9.90 -11.81
CA THR A 115 -8.47 -11.20 -11.95
C THR A 115 -8.09 -11.88 -13.25
N GLY A 116 -7.90 -13.20 -13.18
CA GLY A 116 -7.87 -14.07 -14.36
C GLY A 116 -9.25 -14.55 -14.78
N LYS A 117 -9.28 -15.57 -15.65
CA LYS A 117 -10.51 -16.21 -16.14
C LYS A 117 -10.61 -17.69 -15.77
N GLU A 118 -9.56 -18.26 -15.22
CA GLU A 118 -9.43 -19.69 -14.96
C GLU A 118 -8.80 -19.90 -13.59
N ASP A 119 -9.32 -20.82 -12.80
CA ASP A 119 -8.74 -21.12 -11.49
C ASP A 119 -7.42 -21.93 -11.57
N ALA A 120 -6.70 -22.03 -10.44
CA ALA A 120 -5.59 -22.98 -10.31
C ALA A 120 -6.06 -24.43 -10.09
N ALA A 121 -7.35 -24.68 -9.86
CA ALA A 121 -7.91 -25.98 -9.45
C ALA A 121 -7.15 -26.64 -8.29
N ASN A 122 -6.78 -25.86 -7.26
CA ASN A 122 -5.96 -26.31 -6.12
C ASN A 122 -4.61 -26.95 -6.52
N ASN A 123 -4.11 -26.65 -7.72
CA ASN A 123 -2.86 -27.19 -8.24
C ASN A 123 -1.79 -26.10 -8.30
N TYR A 124 -0.75 -26.26 -7.49
CA TYR A 124 0.40 -25.34 -7.45
C TYR A 124 1.05 -25.16 -8.82
N ALA A 125 1.28 -26.23 -9.57
CA ALA A 125 1.91 -26.15 -10.88
C ALA A 125 1.06 -25.35 -11.87
N ARG A 126 -0.27 -25.48 -11.77
CA ARG A 126 -1.19 -24.69 -12.60
C ARG A 126 -1.07 -23.21 -12.28
N GLY A 127 -1.15 -22.86 -11.00
CA GLY A 127 -1.00 -21.49 -10.52
C GLY A 127 0.37 -20.87 -10.80
N HIS A 128 1.46 -21.64 -10.70
CA HIS A 128 2.81 -21.09 -10.83
C HIS A 128 3.34 -21.10 -12.26
N TYR A 129 3.13 -22.18 -13.03
CA TYR A 129 3.77 -22.35 -14.34
C TYR A 129 2.88 -22.10 -15.55
N THR A 130 1.55 -22.17 -15.39
CA THR A 130 0.61 -22.07 -16.52
C THR A 130 -0.31 -20.86 -16.37
N VAL A 131 -1.46 -20.99 -15.72
CA VAL A 131 -2.47 -19.94 -15.60
C VAL A 131 -1.91 -18.68 -14.93
N GLY A 132 -1.21 -18.78 -13.81
CA GLY A 132 -0.70 -17.58 -13.14
C GLY A 132 0.44 -16.89 -13.88
N ARG A 133 1.07 -17.54 -14.87
CA ARG A 133 2.05 -16.91 -15.76
C ARG A 133 1.40 -15.83 -16.64
N GLU A 134 0.10 -15.94 -16.91
CA GLU A 134 -0.63 -14.95 -17.71
C GLU A 134 -0.86 -13.63 -16.94
N LEU A 135 -0.85 -13.67 -15.60
CA LEU A 135 -1.10 -12.50 -14.76
C LEU A 135 0.15 -11.89 -14.13
N ILE A 136 1.27 -12.63 -14.05
CA ILE A 136 2.45 -12.19 -13.30
C ILE A 136 3.00 -10.85 -13.77
N ASP A 137 3.08 -10.63 -15.09
CA ASP A 137 3.60 -9.38 -15.65
C ASP A 137 2.69 -8.19 -15.27
N GLN A 138 1.36 -8.37 -15.35
CA GLN A 138 0.40 -7.36 -14.92
C GLN A 138 0.56 -7.04 -13.42
N VAL A 139 0.74 -8.06 -12.57
CA VAL A 139 0.94 -7.86 -11.13
C VAL A 139 2.23 -7.10 -10.85
N LEU A 140 3.33 -7.47 -11.51
CA LEU A 140 4.63 -6.80 -11.37
C LEU A 140 4.57 -5.34 -11.83
N ASP A 141 3.91 -5.06 -12.95
CA ASP A 141 3.70 -3.69 -13.43
C ASP A 141 2.94 -2.85 -12.40
N ARG A 142 1.91 -3.42 -11.74
CA ARG A 142 1.19 -2.72 -10.66
C ARG A 142 2.05 -2.46 -9.44
N ILE A 143 2.87 -3.43 -9.02
CA ILE A 143 3.82 -3.23 -7.92
C ILE A 143 4.80 -2.10 -8.26
N GLY A 144 5.31 -2.08 -9.49
CA GLY A 144 6.23 -1.04 -9.97
C GLY A 144 5.64 0.37 -9.89
N ASN A 145 4.36 0.54 -10.20
CA ASN A 145 3.67 1.84 -10.13
C ASN A 145 3.65 2.44 -8.72
N PHE A 146 3.67 1.63 -7.67
CA PHE A 146 3.76 2.14 -6.29
C PHE A 146 5.17 2.63 -5.94
N GLN A 147 6.22 2.02 -6.51
CA GLN A 147 7.61 2.37 -6.20
C GLN A 147 8.04 3.73 -6.76
N ILE A 148 7.44 4.17 -7.87
CA ILE A 148 7.75 5.46 -8.51
C ILE A 148 7.28 6.65 -7.64
N ASN A 149 6.30 6.44 -6.76
CA ASN A 149 5.77 7.50 -5.90
C ASN A 149 6.60 7.73 -4.63
N VAL A 150 7.66 6.94 -4.39
CA VAL A 150 8.62 7.25 -3.33
C VAL A 150 9.50 8.40 -3.81
N PRO A 151 9.50 9.58 -3.16
CA PRO A 151 10.50 10.59 -3.45
C PRO A 151 11.87 9.99 -3.12
N GLY A 152 12.60 9.58 -4.14
CA GLY A 152 13.96 9.10 -3.99
C GLY A 152 14.80 10.18 -3.30
N PRO A 153 15.84 9.81 -2.52
CA PRO A 153 16.81 10.80 -2.08
C PRO A 153 17.36 11.44 -3.35
N GLY A 154 17.05 12.72 -3.58
CA GLY A 154 17.62 13.48 -4.67
C GLY A 154 19.11 13.30 -4.60
N ILE A 155 19.68 12.59 -5.58
CA ILE A 155 21.10 12.36 -5.65
C ILE A 155 21.69 13.77 -5.78
N PRO A 156 22.47 14.27 -4.81
CA PRO A 156 23.08 15.57 -4.99
C PRO A 156 24.00 15.44 -6.19
N HIS A 157 23.69 16.17 -7.26
CA HIS A 157 24.65 16.42 -8.32
C HIS A 157 25.84 17.08 -7.64
N LEU A 158 26.92 16.32 -7.46
CA LEU A 158 28.20 16.87 -7.06
C LEU A 158 28.65 17.84 -8.16
N PRO A 159 29.26 18.98 -7.78
CA PRO A 159 29.66 20.03 -8.71
C PRO A 159 30.70 19.57 -9.73
#